data_AF-X1L6W0-F1
#
_entry.id   AF-X1L6W0-F1
#
_cell.length_a   1.000
_cell.length_b   1.000
_cell.length_c   1.000
_cell.angle_alpha   90.00
_cell.angle_beta   90.00
_cell.angle_gamma   90.00
#
_symmetry.space_group_name_H-M   'P 1'
#
loop_
_entity.id
_entity.type
_entity.pdbx_description
1 polymer ?
#
loop_
_entity_poly.entity_id
_entity_poly.type
_entity_poly.pdbx_seq_one_letter_code
_entity_poly.pdbx_strand_id
1 'polypeptide(L)'
;DLRDQCIKELSSLVSIETQTRQYGVIDVYVAGTPVAIGASAMDLETGLKEDGKLGISVAGANVFNINVQGGQLGGLLSLRNKLVSDIRDDLDDLATAMVQQINQYHVQGVGSTGSFTGLTGWWVTSENLADFGSDVTDGNIYIRVTNTSTGAITRTEIPVDKSADSLSDIATLISAIPGLSASVISSKLRIQAGTNYKFDFLPAVLPKPTAETLTGTDPPVIAVSGIYTGTTNSTFTCTVAGVSGKIGVTDGLKLQVSKDGTLVKELNVGLGYAAGDRLDLGDGLYVSLSIDSGKTAGDLDVGNNFEIKAWADTD
;
A
#
# COMPACT_ATOMS: atom_id res chain seq x y z
N ASP A 1 -45.43 -12.59 -48.15
CA ASP A 1 -45.75 -13.54 -47.06
C ASP A 1 -44.56 -14.40 -46.64
N LEU A 2 -44.24 -15.53 -47.31
CA LEU A 2 -43.14 -16.42 -46.87
C LEU A 2 -41.77 -15.71 -46.80
N ARG A 3 -41.45 -14.92 -47.83
CA ARG A 3 -40.23 -14.10 -47.86
C ARG A 3 -40.15 -13.14 -46.67
N ASP A 4 -41.26 -12.44 -46.39
CA ASP A 4 -41.30 -11.42 -45.35
C ASP A 4 -41.24 -12.07 -43.95
N GLN A 5 -41.76 -13.29 -43.81
CA GLN A 5 -41.56 -14.13 -42.63
C GLN A 5 -40.10 -14.52 -42.45
N CYS A 6 -39.40 -14.99 -43.49
CA CYS A 6 -37.97 -15.33 -43.39
C CYS A 6 -37.10 -14.10 -43.05
N ILE A 7 -37.42 -12.92 -43.63
CA ILE A 7 -36.75 -11.66 -43.28
C ILE A 7 -36.99 -11.31 -41.81
N LYS A 8 -38.22 -11.49 -41.31
CA LYS A 8 -38.56 -11.28 -39.90
C LYS A 8 -37.81 -12.24 -38.98
N GLU A 9 -37.74 -13.52 -39.33
CA GLU A 9 -36.99 -14.53 -38.57
C GLU A 9 -35.49 -14.19 -38.56
N LEU A 10 -34.90 -13.83 -39.70
CA LEU A 10 -33.50 -13.41 -39.79
C LEU A 10 -33.23 -12.15 -38.95
N SER A 11 -34.16 -11.17 -38.96
CA SER A 11 -34.04 -9.95 -38.15
C SER A 11 -34.04 -10.21 -36.64
N SER A 12 -34.61 -11.34 -36.19
CA SER A 12 -34.55 -11.77 -34.80
C SER A 12 -33.19 -12.36 -34.41
N LEU A 13 -32.46 -12.89 -35.37
CA LEU A 13 -31.13 -13.47 -35.19
C LEU A 13 -30.04 -12.41 -35.28
N VAL A 14 -30.17 -11.45 -36.20
CA VAL A 14 -29.18 -10.39 -36.40
C VAL A 14 -29.81 -9.13 -37.00
N SER A 15 -29.23 -7.95 -36.73
CA SER A 15 -29.64 -6.74 -37.44
C SER A 15 -29.37 -6.88 -38.94
N ILE A 16 -30.42 -6.67 -39.73
CA ILE A 16 -30.36 -6.73 -41.19
C ILE A 16 -30.69 -5.38 -41.80
N GLU A 17 -30.06 -5.09 -42.93
CA GLU A 17 -30.40 -3.97 -43.81
C GLU A 17 -30.95 -4.54 -45.12
N THR A 18 -32.10 -4.04 -45.56
CA THR A 18 -32.74 -4.52 -46.79
C THR A 18 -32.78 -3.42 -47.85
N GLN A 19 -32.48 -3.77 -49.10
CA GLN A 19 -32.61 -2.85 -50.24
C GLN A 19 -33.52 -3.44 -51.31
N THR A 20 -34.56 -2.70 -51.71
CA THR A 20 -35.48 -3.13 -52.77
C THR A 20 -34.98 -2.68 -54.15
N ARG A 21 -34.90 -3.61 -55.09
CA ARG A 21 -34.52 -3.37 -56.49
C ARG A 21 -35.75 -3.26 -57.40
N GLN A 22 -35.51 -2.92 -58.67
CA GLN A 22 -36.52 -3.08 -59.73
C GLN A 22 -37.07 -4.52 -59.74
N TYR A 23 -38.34 -4.65 -60.10
CA TYR A 23 -39.06 -5.93 -60.14
C TYR A 23 -39.26 -6.63 -58.78
N GLY A 24 -39.13 -5.90 -57.65
CA GLY A 24 -39.54 -6.39 -56.33
C GLY A 24 -38.57 -7.37 -55.65
N VAL A 25 -37.35 -7.48 -56.19
CA VAL A 25 -36.24 -8.21 -55.57
C VAL A 25 -35.73 -7.45 -54.35
N ILE A 26 -35.43 -8.16 -53.26
CA ILE A 26 -34.90 -7.57 -52.01
C ILE A 26 -33.52 -8.15 -51.76
N ASP A 27 -32.53 -7.27 -51.66
CA ASP A 27 -31.21 -7.62 -51.14
C ASP A 27 -31.18 -7.49 -49.62
N VAL A 28 -30.42 -8.35 -48.97
CA VAL A 28 -30.26 -8.37 -47.50
C VAL A 28 -28.80 -8.36 -47.13
N TYR A 29 -28.44 -7.46 -46.23
CA TYR A 29 -27.11 -7.28 -45.69
C TYR A 29 -27.12 -7.43 -44.17
N VAL A 30 -26.01 -7.90 -43.61
CA VAL A 30 -25.75 -7.97 -42.17
C VAL A 30 -24.48 -7.20 -41.89
N ALA A 31 -24.59 -6.07 -41.18
CA ALA A 31 -23.45 -5.19 -40.89
C ALA A 31 -22.61 -4.85 -42.15
N GLY A 32 -23.27 -4.61 -43.29
CA GLY A 32 -22.62 -4.35 -44.58
C GLY A 32 -22.13 -5.58 -45.34
N THR A 33 -22.23 -6.78 -44.78
CA THR A 33 -21.91 -8.05 -45.45
C THR A 33 -23.13 -8.58 -46.22
N PRO A 34 -23.04 -8.84 -47.54
CA PRO A 34 -24.16 -9.37 -48.31
C PRO A 34 -24.49 -10.80 -47.90
N VAL A 35 -25.77 -11.08 -47.61
CA VAL A 35 -26.27 -12.42 -47.26
C VAL A 35 -27.23 -12.94 -48.33
N ALA A 36 -28.01 -12.06 -48.94
CA ALA A 36 -28.85 -12.39 -50.09
C ALA A 36 -28.81 -11.25 -51.11
N ILE A 37 -28.44 -11.56 -52.35
CA ILE A 37 -28.37 -10.59 -53.46
C ILE A 37 -29.06 -11.20 -54.68
N GLY A 38 -30.17 -10.60 -55.14
CA GLY A 38 -30.92 -11.16 -56.26
C GLY A 38 -31.46 -12.56 -55.97
N ALA A 39 -31.00 -13.54 -56.75
CA ALA A 39 -31.33 -14.97 -56.57
C ALA A 39 -30.22 -15.77 -55.86
N SER A 40 -29.14 -15.11 -55.43
CA SER A 40 -27.98 -15.73 -54.80
C SER A 40 -28.00 -15.51 -53.29
N ALA A 41 -27.78 -16.58 -52.54
CA ALA A 41 -27.52 -16.53 -51.10
C ALA A 41 -26.04 -16.77 -50.84
N MET A 42 -25.50 -16.13 -49.79
CA MET A 42 -24.14 -16.29 -49.33
C MET A 42 -24.15 -16.87 -47.92
N ASP A 43 -23.36 -17.92 -47.71
CA ASP A 43 -23.16 -18.48 -46.37
C ASP A 43 -22.27 -17.56 -45.55
N LEU A 44 -22.57 -17.45 -44.26
CA LEU A 44 -21.74 -16.76 -43.29
C LEU A 44 -20.92 -17.77 -42.48
N GLU A 45 -19.68 -17.42 -42.20
CA GLU A 45 -18.80 -18.14 -41.28
C GLU A 45 -18.40 -17.23 -40.11
N THR A 46 -18.13 -17.84 -38.95
CA THR A 46 -17.57 -17.14 -37.80
C THR A 46 -16.08 -17.44 -37.70
N GLY A 47 -15.30 -16.45 -37.31
CA GLY A 47 -13.86 -16.62 -37.10
C GLY A 47 -13.28 -15.51 -36.26
N LEU A 48 -12.02 -15.69 -35.89
CA LEU A 48 -11.27 -14.73 -35.08
C LEU A 48 -10.54 -13.76 -36.00
N LYS A 49 -10.55 -12.47 -35.63
CA LYS A 49 -9.59 -11.50 -36.13
C LYS A 49 -8.22 -11.69 -35.45
N GLU A 50 -7.21 -11.01 -35.97
CA GLU A 50 -5.86 -10.96 -35.38
C GLU A 50 -5.87 -10.47 -33.92
N ASP A 51 -6.82 -9.60 -33.55
CA ASP A 51 -7.01 -9.10 -32.18
C ASP A 51 -7.75 -10.10 -31.26
N GLY A 52 -8.03 -11.31 -31.74
CA GLY A 52 -8.71 -12.36 -30.98
C GLY A 52 -10.21 -12.13 -30.79
N LYS A 53 -10.82 -11.11 -31.43
CA LYS A 53 -12.27 -10.88 -31.41
C LYS A 53 -12.97 -11.79 -32.41
N LEU A 54 -14.13 -12.33 -32.00
CA LEU A 54 -14.99 -13.12 -32.87
C LEU A 54 -15.76 -12.19 -33.81
N GLY A 55 -15.79 -12.51 -35.09
CA GLY A 55 -16.58 -11.79 -36.09
C GLY A 55 -17.22 -12.75 -37.09
N ILE A 56 -17.92 -12.18 -38.07
CA ILE A 56 -18.56 -12.91 -39.16
C ILE A 56 -17.96 -12.52 -40.51
N SER A 57 -17.88 -13.45 -41.45
CA SER A 57 -17.51 -13.16 -42.85
C SER A 57 -18.36 -13.98 -43.82
N VAL A 58 -18.36 -13.62 -45.10
CA VAL A 58 -18.87 -14.52 -46.15
C VAL A 58 -17.93 -15.72 -46.21
N ALA A 59 -18.49 -16.94 -46.25
CA ALA A 59 -17.72 -18.18 -46.27
C ALA A 59 -16.57 -18.14 -47.29
N GLY A 60 -15.34 -18.37 -46.82
CA GLY A 60 -14.13 -18.37 -47.64
C GLY A 60 -13.54 -16.98 -47.95
N ALA A 61 -14.17 -15.88 -47.54
CA ALA A 61 -13.62 -14.54 -47.74
C ALA A 61 -12.52 -14.20 -46.72
N ASN A 62 -12.54 -14.79 -45.53
CA ASN A 62 -11.58 -14.54 -44.44
C ASN A 62 -11.48 -13.06 -44.01
N VAL A 63 -12.54 -12.26 -44.21
CA VAL A 63 -12.59 -10.85 -43.80
C VAL A 63 -13.68 -10.66 -42.74
N PHE A 64 -13.31 -10.87 -41.48
CA PHE A 64 -14.28 -10.87 -40.37
C PHE A 64 -14.70 -9.46 -39.93
N ASN A 65 -16.01 -9.22 -39.94
CA ASN A 65 -16.64 -8.05 -39.35
C ASN A 65 -17.05 -8.32 -37.91
N ILE A 66 -16.59 -7.48 -37.00
CA ILE A 66 -16.86 -7.56 -35.55
C ILE A 66 -17.97 -6.60 -35.10
N ASN A 67 -18.41 -5.69 -35.97
CA ASN A 67 -19.42 -4.68 -35.69
C ASN A 67 -20.83 -5.20 -36.01
N VAL A 68 -21.12 -6.44 -35.61
CA VAL A 68 -22.42 -7.07 -35.79
C VAL A 68 -23.29 -6.74 -34.58
N GLN A 69 -24.44 -6.12 -34.83
CA GLN A 69 -25.36 -5.68 -33.79
C GLN A 69 -26.74 -6.31 -33.97
N GLY A 70 -27.57 -6.24 -32.93
CA GLY A 70 -28.95 -6.69 -32.96
C GLY A 70 -29.11 -8.21 -32.99
N GLY A 71 -30.31 -8.65 -32.60
CA GLY A 71 -30.67 -10.06 -32.52
C GLY A 71 -29.79 -10.87 -31.56
N GLN A 72 -29.97 -12.18 -31.60
CA GLN A 72 -29.22 -13.13 -30.77
C GLN A 72 -27.72 -13.14 -31.10
N LEU A 73 -27.34 -13.03 -32.37
CA LEU A 73 -25.95 -13.06 -32.83
C LEU A 73 -25.17 -11.83 -32.34
N GLY A 74 -25.75 -10.63 -32.46
CA GLY A 74 -25.14 -9.40 -31.93
C GLY A 74 -25.00 -9.45 -30.40
N GLY A 75 -25.98 -10.02 -29.69
CA GLY A 75 -25.91 -10.24 -28.25
C GLY A 75 -24.77 -11.19 -27.85
N LEU A 76 -24.63 -12.33 -28.53
CA LEU A 76 -23.57 -13.31 -28.27
C LEU A 76 -22.18 -12.74 -28.59
N LEU A 77 -22.04 -11.99 -29.68
CA LEU A 77 -20.79 -11.32 -30.03
C LEU A 77 -20.43 -10.23 -29.02
N SER A 78 -21.40 -9.45 -28.55
CA SER A 78 -21.21 -8.45 -27.49
C SER A 78 -20.81 -9.10 -26.17
N LEU A 79 -21.48 -10.19 -25.78
CA LEU A 79 -21.14 -10.97 -24.59
C LEU A 79 -19.68 -11.43 -24.64
N ARG A 80 -19.29 -12.08 -25.75
CA ARG A 80 -17.97 -12.70 -25.88
C ARG A 80 -16.83 -11.70 -26.10
N ASN A 81 -17.04 -10.65 -26.91
CA ASN A 81 -15.98 -9.72 -27.27
C ASN A 81 -15.81 -8.55 -26.29
N LYS A 82 -16.79 -8.31 -25.42
CA LYS A 82 -16.78 -7.18 -24.50
C LYS A 82 -17.17 -7.59 -23.09
N LEU A 83 -18.43 -7.94 -22.86
CA LEU A 83 -18.97 -8.05 -21.51
C LEU A 83 -18.22 -9.06 -20.62
N VAL A 84 -17.80 -10.20 -21.17
CA VAL A 84 -17.01 -11.19 -20.41
C VAL A 84 -15.61 -10.67 -20.07
N SER A 85 -15.01 -9.83 -20.91
CA SER A 85 -13.73 -9.18 -20.60
C SER A 85 -13.94 -8.13 -19.51
N ASP A 86 -14.90 -7.22 -19.70
CA ASP A 86 -15.21 -6.14 -18.76
C ASP A 86 -15.50 -6.70 -17.35
N ILE A 87 -16.30 -7.78 -17.24
CA ILE A 87 -16.59 -8.42 -15.93
C ILE A 87 -15.35 -9.03 -15.29
N ARG A 88 -14.41 -9.56 -16.08
CA ARG A 88 -13.15 -10.09 -15.55
C ARG A 88 -12.27 -8.97 -15.03
N ASP A 89 -12.17 -7.89 -15.80
CA ASP A 89 -11.41 -6.70 -15.43
C ASP A 89 -11.97 -6.08 -14.14
N ASP A 90 -13.30 -5.93 -14.03
CA ASP A 90 -13.97 -5.45 -12.80
C ASP A 90 -13.68 -6.35 -11.57
N LEU A 91 -13.60 -7.67 -11.77
CA LEU A 91 -13.31 -8.62 -10.70
C LEU A 91 -11.84 -8.57 -10.27
N ASP A 92 -10.92 -8.41 -11.23
CA ASP A 92 -9.49 -8.26 -10.97
C ASP A 92 -9.20 -6.94 -10.23
N ASP A 93 -9.89 -5.85 -10.59
CA ASP A 93 -9.82 -4.56 -9.92
C ASP A 93 -10.30 -4.66 -8.47
N LEU A 94 -11.45 -5.30 -8.23
CA LEU A 94 -11.96 -5.53 -6.88
C LEU A 94 -11.00 -6.36 -6.03
N ALA A 95 -10.48 -7.46 -6.59
CA ALA A 95 -9.53 -8.33 -5.89
C ALA A 95 -8.24 -7.57 -5.54
N THR A 96 -7.74 -6.76 -6.46
CA THR A 96 -6.55 -5.92 -6.26
C THR A 96 -6.77 -4.90 -5.15
N ALA A 97 -7.90 -4.17 -5.17
CA ALA A 97 -8.24 -3.20 -4.13
C ALA A 97 -8.38 -3.84 -2.74
N MET A 98 -8.99 -5.04 -2.65
CA MET A 98 -9.10 -5.78 -1.39
C MET A 98 -7.72 -6.17 -0.84
N VAL A 99 -6.83 -6.68 -1.69
CA VAL A 99 -5.47 -7.05 -1.30
C VAL A 99 -4.69 -5.83 -0.80
N GLN A 100 -4.77 -4.70 -1.51
CA GLN A 100 -4.11 -3.46 -1.13
C GLN A 100 -4.58 -2.97 0.24
N GLN A 101 -5.91 -2.86 0.44
CA GLN A 101 -6.46 -2.33 1.67
C GLN A 101 -6.11 -3.20 2.89
N ILE A 102 -6.10 -4.53 2.72
CA ILE A 102 -5.68 -5.45 3.78
C ILE A 102 -4.18 -5.29 4.07
N ASN A 103 -3.34 -5.19 3.03
CA ASN A 103 -1.91 -5.04 3.19
C ASN A 103 -1.53 -3.75 3.91
N GLN A 104 -2.22 -2.63 3.64
CA GLN A 104 -2.01 -1.34 4.32
C GLN A 104 -2.17 -1.45 5.84
N TYR A 105 -3.14 -2.22 6.32
CA TYR A 105 -3.27 -2.46 7.77
C TYR A 105 -2.31 -3.52 8.27
N HIS A 106 -2.03 -4.55 7.46
CA HIS A 106 -1.24 -5.68 7.91
C HIS A 106 0.26 -5.38 8.02
N VAL A 107 0.80 -4.47 7.18
CA VAL A 107 2.21 -4.04 7.24
C VAL A 107 2.55 -3.38 8.57
N GLN A 108 1.57 -2.74 9.20
CA GLN A 108 1.70 -2.10 10.51
C GLN A 108 1.63 -3.09 11.69
N GLY A 109 1.53 -4.40 11.41
CA GLY A 109 1.44 -5.46 12.39
C GLY A 109 2.59 -6.46 12.31
N VAL A 110 2.79 -7.22 13.39
CA VAL A 110 3.60 -8.44 13.40
C VAL A 110 2.74 -9.59 13.91
N GLY A 111 2.92 -10.78 13.35
CA GLY A 111 2.21 -11.98 13.80
C GLY A 111 2.60 -12.38 15.24
N SER A 112 1.98 -13.46 15.75
CA SER A 112 2.31 -13.99 17.08
C SER A 112 3.77 -14.44 17.25
N THR A 113 4.47 -14.68 16.13
CA THR A 113 5.92 -14.96 16.08
C THR A 113 6.79 -13.72 16.24
N GLY A 114 6.20 -12.52 16.24
CA GLY A 114 6.86 -11.24 16.34
C GLY A 114 7.60 -10.83 15.06
N SER A 115 8.58 -9.94 15.23
CA SER A 115 9.41 -9.38 14.15
C SER A 115 10.10 -10.47 13.30
N PHE A 116 10.34 -10.15 12.03
CA PHE A 116 10.80 -11.04 10.98
C PHE A 116 12.31 -11.29 11.04
N THR A 117 12.73 -12.51 10.66
CA THR A 117 14.12 -12.83 10.32
C THR A 117 14.34 -12.96 8.82
N GLY A 118 13.25 -13.05 8.04
CA GLY A 118 13.28 -12.99 6.60
C GLY A 118 11.88 -12.75 6.06
N LEU A 119 11.79 -11.93 5.02
CA LEU A 119 10.56 -11.61 4.32
C LEU A 119 10.81 -11.62 2.82
N THR A 120 9.85 -12.08 2.04
CA THR A 120 9.91 -12.05 0.58
C THR A 120 8.63 -11.44 0.07
N GLY A 121 8.77 -10.39 -0.72
CA GLY A 121 7.67 -9.67 -1.32
C GLY A 121 7.01 -10.45 -2.45
N TRP A 122 6.00 -9.81 -3.04
CA TRP A 122 5.30 -10.35 -4.19
C TRP A 122 6.16 -10.28 -5.45
N TRP A 123 5.79 -11.09 -6.44
CA TRP A 123 6.40 -11.02 -7.76
C TRP A 123 5.99 -9.73 -8.46
N VAL A 124 6.91 -9.08 -9.15
CA VAL A 124 6.66 -7.85 -9.91
C VAL A 124 7.01 -8.04 -11.38
N THR A 125 6.25 -7.37 -12.25
CA THR A 125 6.43 -7.41 -13.71
C THR A 125 7.65 -6.60 -14.18
N SER A 126 8.03 -5.56 -13.44
CA SER A 126 9.17 -4.69 -13.71
C SER A 126 9.93 -4.39 -12.42
N GLU A 127 11.23 -4.14 -12.52
CA GLU A 127 12.03 -3.67 -11.40
C GLU A 127 11.98 -2.16 -11.20
N ASN A 128 11.67 -1.38 -12.23
CA ASN A 128 11.59 0.08 -12.11
C ASN A 128 10.32 0.47 -11.36
N LEU A 129 10.42 1.30 -10.32
CA LEU A 129 9.24 1.73 -9.57
C LEU A 129 8.30 2.60 -10.41
N ALA A 130 8.81 3.25 -11.46
CA ALA A 130 8.01 4.04 -12.40
C ALA A 130 6.95 3.20 -13.13
N ASP A 131 7.20 1.89 -13.29
CA ASP A 131 6.27 0.96 -13.96
C ASP A 131 5.22 0.38 -12.99
N PHE A 132 5.30 0.71 -11.70
CA PHE A 132 4.33 0.26 -10.71
C PHE A 132 3.06 1.10 -10.80
N GLY A 133 1.92 0.49 -10.44
CA GLY A 133 0.63 1.15 -10.32
C GLY A 133 0.65 2.32 -9.33
N SER A 134 -0.51 2.96 -9.13
CA SER A 134 -0.67 4.09 -8.21
C SER A 134 -0.33 3.80 -6.75
N ASP A 135 -0.15 2.53 -6.38
CA ASP A 135 0.08 2.09 -5.00
C ASP A 135 1.48 2.40 -4.48
N VAL A 136 2.44 2.59 -5.38
CA VAL A 136 3.77 3.08 -5.04
C VAL A 136 3.81 4.57 -5.37
N THR A 137 4.22 5.37 -4.40
CA THR A 137 4.38 6.82 -4.50
C THR A 137 5.72 7.27 -3.95
N ASP A 138 6.14 8.48 -4.29
CA ASP A 138 7.30 9.11 -3.64
C ASP A 138 7.02 9.26 -2.14
N GLY A 139 8.04 9.03 -1.31
CA GLY A 139 7.86 9.04 0.13
C GLY A 139 9.02 8.43 0.90
N ASN A 140 8.76 8.05 2.13
CA ASN A 140 9.75 7.42 3.00
C ASN A 140 9.12 6.22 3.69
N ILE A 141 9.77 5.06 3.57
CA ILE A 141 9.40 3.89 4.36
C ILE A 141 10.34 3.74 5.56
N TYR A 142 9.84 3.20 6.67
CA TYR A 142 10.63 3.04 7.89
C TYR A 142 10.77 1.58 8.29
N ILE A 143 12.01 1.12 8.45
CA ILE A 143 12.31 -0.24 8.93
C ILE A 143 12.88 -0.17 10.34
N ARG A 144 12.25 -0.92 11.25
CA ARG A 144 12.81 -1.14 12.58
C ARG A 144 13.68 -2.37 12.60
N VAL A 145 14.84 -2.27 13.23
CA VAL A 145 15.75 -3.39 13.46
C VAL A 145 15.96 -3.55 14.95
N THR A 146 15.76 -4.77 15.44
CA THR A 146 16.00 -5.16 16.83
C THR A 146 17.20 -6.09 16.88
N ASN A 147 18.25 -5.69 17.60
CA ASN A 147 19.33 -6.58 17.99
C ASN A 147 18.87 -7.42 19.19
N THR A 148 18.68 -8.71 19.00
CA THR A 148 18.13 -9.61 20.02
C THR A 148 19.13 -9.93 21.13
N SER A 149 20.43 -9.69 20.93
CA SER A 149 21.45 -9.89 21.96
C SER A 149 21.53 -8.72 22.93
N THR A 150 21.31 -7.49 22.45
CA THR A 150 21.42 -6.27 23.27
C THR A 150 20.06 -5.65 23.62
N GLY A 151 18.99 -6.05 22.94
CA GLY A 151 17.68 -5.41 23.01
C GLY A 151 17.62 -4.03 22.34
N ALA A 152 18.70 -3.59 21.69
CA ALA A 152 18.73 -2.31 21.01
C ALA A 152 17.77 -2.31 19.80
N ILE A 153 16.97 -1.26 19.68
CA ILE A 153 16.04 -1.06 18.57
C ILE A 153 16.43 0.22 17.85
N THR A 154 16.66 0.12 16.55
CA THR A 154 16.87 1.25 15.65
C THR A 154 15.72 1.34 14.65
N ARG A 155 15.47 2.53 14.14
CA ARG A 155 14.58 2.75 13.00
C ARG A 155 15.35 3.51 11.94
N THR A 156 15.34 3.01 10.72
CA THR A 156 16.02 3.63 9.58
C THR A 156 14.99 4.03 8.55
N GLU A 157 15.13 5.27 8.07
CA GLU A 157 14.37 5.84 6.97
C GLU A 157 14.96 5.36 5.64
N ILE A 158 14.10 4.93 4.74
CA ILE A 158 14.44 4.57 3.36
C ILE A 158 13.64 5.49 2.44
N PRO A 159 14.28 6.46 1.77
CA PRO A 159 13.60 7.30 0.80
C PRO A 159 13.21 6.47 -0.42
N VAL A 160 12.07 6.80 -1.00
CA VAL A 160 11.54 6.19 -2.23
C VAL A 160 11.24 7.33 -3.21
N ASP A 161 11.93 7.30 -4.36
CA ASP A 161 11.62 8.11 -5.53
C ASP A 161 11.09 7.17 -6.61
N LYS A 162 9.77 7.18 -6.83
CA LYS A 162 9.12 6.31 -7.81
C LYS A 162 9.67 6.51 -9.20
N SER A 163 10.02 7.75 -9.55
CA SER A 163 10.46 8.10 -10.90
C SER A 163 11.90 7.67 -11.20
N ALA A 164 12.73 7.56 -10.17
CA ALA A 164 14.16 7.27 -10.30
C ALA A 164 14.57 5.88 -9.82
N ASP A 165 13.94 5.36 -8.77
CA ASP A 165 14.36 4.14 -8.10
C ASP A 165 13.87 2.87 -8.81
N SER A 166 14.65 1.81 -8.66
CA SER A 166 14.26 0.43 -8.90
C SER A 166 14.16 -0.35 -7.59
N LEU A 167 13.54 -1.53 -7.65
CA LEU A 167 13.59 -2.55 -6.59
C LEU A 167 15.01 -2.89 -6.14
N SER A 168 15.96 -2.87 -7.07
CA SER A 168 17.37 -3.13 -6.79
C SER A 168 18.02 -1.95 -6.03
N ASP A 169 17.59 -0.71 -6.27
CA ASP A 169 18.02 0.46 -5.49
C ASP A 169 17.45 0.41 -4.08
N ILE A 170 16.15 0.09 -3.94
CA ILE A 170 15.52 -0.13 -2.62
C ILE A 170 16.22 -1.27 -1.86
N ALA A 171 16.55 -2.38 -2.52
CA ALA A 171 17.29 -3.49 -1.91
C ALA A 171 18.69 -3.04 -1.44
N THR A 172 19.34 -2.14 -2.18
CA THR A 172 20.63 -1.58 -1.81
C THR A 172 20.52 -0.70 -0.57
N LEU A 173 19.52 0.18 -0.52
CA LEU A 173 19.24 1.03 0.64
C LEU A 173 18.96 0.20 1.90
N ILE A 174 18.14 -0.86 1.78
CA ILE A 174 17.85 -1.76 2.91
C ILE A 174 19.11 -2.53 3.36
N SER A 175 19.94 -2.96 2.42
CA SER A 175 21.20 -3.66 2.74
C SER A 175 22.23 -2.78 3.44
N ALA A 176 22.10 -1.45 3.36
CA ALA A 176 22.92 -0.53 4.13
C ALA A 176 22.53 -0.46 5.61
N ILE A 177 21.36 -0.98 6.00
CA ILE A 177 20.92 -1.03 7.40
C ILE A 177 21.72 -2.11 8.15
N PRO A 178 22.40 -1.76 9.26
CA PRO A 178 23.13 -2.74 10.06
C PRO A 178 22.25 -3.90 10.52
N GLY A 179 22.70 -5.12 10.22
CA GLY A 179 22.01 -6.35 10.60
C GLY A 179 20.99 -6.85 9.57
N LEU A 180 20.82 -6.17 8.43
CA LEU A 180 19.97 -6.63 7.32
C LEU A 180 20.78 -6.89 6.05
N SER A 181 20.22 -7.73 5.19
CA SER A 181 20.58 -7.85 3.78
C SER A 181 19.32 -7.92 2.94
N ALA A 182 19.35 -7.35 1.75
CA ALA A 182 18.25 -7.43 0.80
C ALA A 182 18.74 -7.67 -0.62
N SER A 183 17.92 -8.34 -1.42
CA SER A 183 18.20 -8.60 -2.83
C SER A 183 16.92 -8.84 -3.61
N VAL A 184 16.97 -8.65 -4.93
CA VAL A 184 15.90 -9.05 -5.83
C VAL A 184 16.21 -10.44 -6.38
N ILE A 185 15.33 -11.41 -6.12
CA ILE A 185 15.47 -12.79 -6.60
C ILE A 185 14.20 -13.18 -7.32
N SER A 186 14.31 -13.54 -8.61
CA SER A 186 13.15 -13.88 -9.45
C SER A 186 12.07 -12.79 -9.42
N SER A 187 12.48 -11.52 -9.57
CA SER A 187 11.60 -10.34 -9.54
C SER A 187 10.81 -10.20 -8.25
N LYS A 188 11.40 -10.56 -7.11
CA LYS A 188 10.84 -10.37 -5.76
C LYS A 188 11.89 -9.73 -4.87
N LEU A 189 11.52 -8.68 -4.14
CA LEU A 189 12.35 -8.15 -3.07
C LEU A 189 12.39 -9.15 -1.92
N ARG A 190 13.59 -9.55 -1.51
CA ARG A 190 13.83 -10.39 -0.34
C ARG A 190 14.65 -9.62 0.66
N ILE A 191 14.22 -9.61 1.92
CA ILE A 191 14.93 -9.03 3.05
C ILE A 191 15.25 -10.15 4.04
N GLN A 192 16.46 -10.15 4.60
CA GLN A 192 16.92 -11.12 5.58
C GLN A 192 17.60 -10.39 6.73
N ALA A 193 17.32 -10.84 7.96
CA ALA A 193 18.07 -10.42 9.12
C ALA A 193 19.30 -11.31 9.30
N GLY A 194 20.42 -10.70 9.67
CA GLY A 194 21.60 -11.40 10.14
C GLY A 194 21.36 -12.09 11.48
N THR A 195 22.33 -12.89 11.92
CA THR A 195 22.29 -13.55 13.22
C THR A 195 22.12 -12.53 14.35
N ASN A 196 21.21 -12.80 15.28
CA ASN A 196 20.83 -11.93 16.39
C ASN A 196 20.13 -10.62 16.00
N TYR A 197 19.58 -10.54 14.78
CA TYR A 197 18.74 -9.43 14.37
C TYR A 197 17.34 -9.92 13.99
N LYS A 198 16.37 -9.03 14.17
CA LYS A 198 15.03 -9.13 13.62
C LYS A 198 14.61 -7.76 13.10
N PHE A 199 13.67 -7.71 12.17
CA PHE A 199 13.10 -6.46 11.68
C PHE A 199 11.59 -6.47 11.58
N ASP A 200 10.99 -5.29 11.60
CA ASP A 200 9.56 -5.08 11.39
C ASP A 200 9.30 -3.68 10.85
N PHE A 201 8.06 -3.45 10.46
CA PHE A 201 7.56 -2.17 9.93
C PHE A 201 6.54 -1.56 10.92
N LEU A 202 6.59 -1.93 12.21
CA LEU A 202 5.61 -1.43 13.17
C LEU A 202 5.78 0.09 13.35
N PRO A 203 4.68 0.88 13.45
CA PRO A 203 4.74 2.32 13.73
C PRO A 203 5.14 2.65 15.18
N ALA A 204 5.33 1.65 16.06
CA ALA A 204 5.64 1.87 17.46
C ALA A 204 6.88 2.75 17.66
N VAL A 205 6.86 3.63 18.65
CA VAL A 205 7.97 4.55 18.94
C VAL A 205 9.24 3.79 19.33
N LEU A 206 10.40 4.42 19.11
CA LEU A 206 11.66 3.88 19.62
C LEU A 206 11.62 3.83 21.14
N PRO A 207 12.29 2.85 21.78
CA PRO A 207 12.26 2.69 23.24
C PRO A 207 13.03 3.78 24.00
N LYS A 208 13.65 4.72 23.28
CA LYS A 208 14.46 5.83 23.78
C LYS A 208 14.13 7.10 23.00
N PRO A 209 14.39 8.30 23.56
CA PRO A 209 14.24 9.55 22.83
C PRO A 209 15.04 9.56 21.52
N THR A 210 14.53 10.26 20.52
CA THR A 210 15.21 10.46 19.23
C THR A 210 16.28 11.55 19.31
N ALA A 211 16.13 12.48 20.24
CA ALA A 211 17.12 13.48 20.59
C ALA A 211 16.97 13.84 22.07
N GLU A 212 18.06 14.25 22.71
CA GLU A 212 18.04 14.70 24.10
C GLU A 212 19.13 15.73 24.36
N THR A 213 18.83 16.67 25.25
CA THR A 213 19.75 17.72 25.73
C THR A 213 19.97 17.62 27.23
N LEU A 214 19.69 16.45 27.82
CA LEU A 214 19.78 16.22 29.25
C LEU A 214 21.23 16.37 29.71
N THR A 215 21.46 17.39 30.53
CA THR A 215 22.74 17.70 31.17
C THR A 215 22.64 17.48 32.67
N GLY A 216 23.77 17.32 33.35
CA GLY A 216 23.82 17.09 34.79
C GLY A 216 24.85 16.04 35.16
N THR A 217 24.98 15.76 36.47
CA THR A 217 25.93 14.75 36.97
C THR A 217 25.41 13.34 36.66
N ASP A 218 24.14 13.08 36.98
CA ASP A 218 23.48 11.80 36.76
C ASP A 218 22.09 12.01 36.08
N PRO A 219 22.00 12.29 34.77
CA PRO A 219 20.69 12.42 34.11
C PRO A 219 19.90 11.10 34.16
N PRO A 220 18.56 11.10 34.25
CA PRO A 220 17.78 9.87 34.29
C PRO A 220 17.85 9.10 32.96
N VAL A 221 17.54 7.80 33.02
CA VAL A 221 17.30 7.00 31.81
C VAL A 221 15.86 7.22 31.37
N ILE A 222 15.68 7.70 30.15
CA ILE A 222 14.37 7.88 29.54
C ILE A 222 14.02 6.62 28.75
N ALA A 223 12.89 6.00 29.09
CA ALA A 223 12.30 4.94 28.29
C ALA A 223 10.96 5.39 27.73
N VAL A 224 10.73 5.09 26.46
CA VAL A 224 9.55 5.50 25.71
C VAL A 224 8.83 4.24 25.23
N SER A 225 7.50 4.25 25.22
CA SER A 225 6.71 3.10 24.80
C SER A 225 5.35 3.51 24.25
N GLY A 226 4.69 2.58 23.55
CA GLY A 226 3.36 2.77 23.01
C GLY A 226 3.30 2.64 21.50
N ILE A 227 2.08 2.64 20.99
CA ILE A 227 1.77 2.72 19.57
C ILE A 227 1.07 4.05 19.39
N TYR A 228 1.60 4.88 18.49
CA TYR A 228 1.03 6.19 18.23
C TYR A 228 -0.32 6.02 17.53
N THR A 229 -1.33 6.74 18.01
CA THR A 229 -2.70 6.67 17.48
C THR A 229 -3.13 7.92 16.72
N GLY A 230 -2.20 8.84 16.45
CA GLY A 230 -2.49 10.04 15.66
C GLY A 230 -2.55 9.74 14.16
N THR A 231 -3.18 10.64 13.39
CA THR A 231 -3.40 10.49 11.96
C THR A 231 -2.30 11.11 11.08
N THR A 232 -1.35 11.82 11.69
CA THR A 232 -0.20 12.42 11.02
C THR A 232 1.04 12.25 11.89
N ASN A 233 2.20 12.11 11.26
CA ASN A 233 3.49 12.11 11.94
C ASN A 233 3.63 13.36 12.82
N SER A 234 4.13 13.18 14.04
CA SER A 234 4.25 14.25 15.03
C SER A 234 5.53 14.10 15.83
N THR A 235 6.04 15.24 16.31
CA THR A 235 7.15 15.28 17.26
C THR A 235 6.63 15.71 18.62
N PHE A 236 6.89 14.88 19.63
CA PHE A 236 6.64 15.21 21.02
C PHE A 236 7.95 15.71 21.64
N THR A 237 7.94 16.94 22.14
CA THR A 237 9.06 17.53 22.87
C THR A 237 8.68 17.60 24.35
N CYS A 238 9.44 16.89 25.19
CA CYS A 238 9.28 16.93 26.63
C CYS A 238 10.35 17.84 27.22
N THR A 239 9.95 19.00 27.74
CA THR A 239 10.84 20.00 28.32
C THR A 239 10.73 20.02 29.83
N VAL A 240 11.86 19.99 30.53
CA VAL A 240 11.93 20.12 31.98
C VAL A 240 11.49 21.52 32.39
N ALA A 241 10.52 21.60 33.29
CA ALA A 241 9.88 22.83 33.74
C ALA A 241 9.65 22.84 35.26
N GLY A 242 9.25 24.00 35.78
CA GLY A 242 9.06 24.22 37.22
C GLY A 242 10.39 24.54 37.90
N VAL A 243 11.03 23.53 38.50
CA VAL A 243 12.33 23.66 39.19
C VAL A 243 13.29 22.56 38.74
N SER A 244 14.60 22.83 38.73
CA SER A 244 15.62 21.79 38.50
C SER A 244 15.72 20.90 39.73
N GLY A 245 16.01 19.62 39.54
CA GLY A 245 16.19 18.71 40.66
C GLY A 245 16.15 17.24 40.29
N LYS A 246 15.84 16.42 41.28
CA LYS A 246 15.89 14.96 41.19
C LYS A 246 14.49 14.39 41.00
N ILE A 247 14.35 13.47 40.04
CA ILE A 247 13.10 12.75 39.84
C ILE A 247 12.65 12.05 41.12
N GLY A 248 11.35 12.08 41.43
CA GLY A 248 10.76 11.46 42.62
C GLY A 248 10.97 12.20 43.94
N VAL A 249 11.87 13.18 43.99
CA VAL A 249 12.32 13.83 45.23
C VAL A 249 11.99 15.32 45.25
N THR A 250 12.29 16.04 44.18
CA THR A 250 12.17 17.52 44.17
C THR A 250 10.72 17.94 43.94
N ASP A 251 10.11 18.63 44.89
CA ASP A 251 8.76 19.17 44.74
C ASP A 251 8.71 20.24 43.63
N GLY A 252 7.68 20.20 42.78
CA GLY A 252 7.51 21.12 41.66
C GLY A 252 8.33 20.82 40.39
N LEU A 253 9.14 19.75 40.35
CA LEU A 253 9.84 19.31 39.13
C LEU A 253 8.83 18.66 38.15
N LYS A 254 8.74 19.19 36.93
CA LYS A 254 7.76 18.78 35.92
C LYS A 254 8.38 18.57 34.54
N LEU A 255 7.65 17.85 33.69
CA LEU A 255 7.83 17.86 32.23
C LEU A 255 6.64 18.54 31.56
N GLN A 256 6.92 19.52 30.71
CA GLN A 256 5.97 20.09 29.76
C GLN A 256 6.08 19.33 28.45
N VAL A 257 4.98 18.69 28.05
CA VAL A 257 4.89 17.90 26.82
C VAL A 257 4.23 18.75 25.76
N SER A 258 4.96 19.06 24.70
CA SER A 258 4.46 19.75 23.52
C SER A 258 4.39 18.80 22.33
N LYS A 259 3.29 18.84 21.58
CA LYS A 259 3.12 18.15 20.30
C LYS A 259 3.22 19.17 19.19
N ASP A 260 4.19 19.01 18.29
CA ASP A 260 4.43 19.90 17.15
C ASP A 260 4.49 21.39 17.57
N GLY A 261 5.17 21.65 18.69
CA GLY A 261 5.33 22.98 19.28
C GLY A 261 4.17 23.49 20.14
N THR A 262 3.03 22.79 20.18
CA THR A 262 1.87 23.15 21.01
C THR A 262 1.89 22.37 22.31
N LEU A 263 1.84 23.06 23.47
CA LEU A 263 1.77 22.41 24.77
C LEU A 263 0.47 21.59 24.90
N VAL A 264 0.59 20.30 25.18
CA VAL A 264 -0.53 19.36 25.31
C VAL A 264 -0.69 18.83 26.73
N LYS A 265 0.39 18.79 27.53
CA LYS A 265 0.34 18.18 28.87
C LYS A 265 1.43 18.72 29.79
N GLU A 266 1.17 18.67 31.09
CA GLU A 266 2.20 18.76 32.12
C GLU A 266 2.21 17.47 32.94
N LEU A 267 3.40 16.93 33.21
CA LEU A 267 3.60 15.70 33.97
C LEU A 267 4.45 16.01 35.21
N ASN A 268 4.02 15.54 36.37
CA ASN A 268 4.85 15.58 37.57
C ASN A 268 5.88 14.46 37.51
N VAL A 269 7.17 14.81 37.54
CA VAL A 269 8.28 13.86 37.67
C VAL A 269 9.10 14.10 38.94
N GLY A 270 8.68 15.06 39.76
CA GLY A 270 9.26 15.44 41.04
C GLY A 270 8.73 14.64 42.22
N LEU A 271 8.50 15.30 43.35
CA LEU A 271 8.04 14.66 44.59
C LEU A 271 6.80 13.77 44.34
N GLY A 272 6.91 12.51 44.78
CA GLY A 272 5.83 11.51 44.69
C GLY A 272 5.81 10.70 43.40
N TYR A 273 6.65 11.03 42.41
CA TYR A 273 6.88 10.17 41.26
C TYR A 273 7.78 8.99 41.66
N ALA A 274 7.35 7.74 41.48
CA ALA A 274 8.26 6.61 41.65
C ALA A 274 9.08 6.43 40.37
N ALA A 275 10.41 6.41 40.50
CA ALA A 275 11.30 6.29 39.35
C ALA A 275 10.99 5.00 38.55
N GLY A 276 10.76 5.15 37.25
CA GLY A 276 10.33 4.08 36.35
C GLY A 276 8.82 3.97 36.17
N ASP A 277 8.00 4.71 36.94
CA ASP A 277 6.55 4.73 36.72
C ASP A 277 6.23 5.29 35.34
N ARG A 278 5.23 4.68 34.71
CA ARG A 278 4.79 5.02 33.36
C ARG A 278 3.89 6.25 33.39
N LEU A 279 4.27 7.27 32.66
CA LEU A 279 3.53 8.51 32.47
C LEU A 279 2.95 8.55 31.04
N ASP A 280 1.69 8.90 30.93
CA ASP A 280 0.99 9.01 29.65
C ASP A 280 1.30 10.36 28.98
N LEU A 281 1.82 10.32 27.75
CA LEU A 281 2.09 11.52 26.94
C LEU A 281 0.86 11.96 26.12
N GLY A 282 -0.13 11.09 25.94
CA GLY A 282 -1.21 11.24 24.97
C GLY A 282 -0.98 10.40 23.70
N ASP A 283 -2.03 10.26 22.89
CA ASP A 283 -2.01 9.55 21.61
C ASP A 283 -1.40 8.13 21.65
N GLY A 284 -1.65 7.40 22.75
CA GLY A 284 -1.16 6.04 22.94
C GLY A 284 0.32 5.92 23.30
N LEU A 285 1.01 7.05 23.53
CA LEU A 285 2.42 7.11 23.89
C LEU A 285 2.64 7.34 25.37
N TYR A 286 3.74 6.79 25.87
CA TYR A 286 4.09 6.81 27.27
C TYR A 286 5.59 6.96 27.47
N VAL A 287 5.97 7.58 28.57
CA VAL A 287 7.36 7.77 28.99
C VAL A 287 7.56 7.32 30.43
N SER A 288 8.75 6.85 30.76
CA SER A 288 9.18 6.64 32.14
C SER A 288 10.60 7.15 32.32
N LEU A 289 10.88 7.72 33.49
CA LEU A 289 12.19 8.21 33.87
C LEU A 289 12.69 7.35 35.02
N SER A 290 13.78 6.62 34.81
CA SER A 290 14.35 5.71 35.81
C SER A 290 15.79 6.08 36.16
N ILE A 291 16.25 5.54 37.28
CA ILE A 291 17.64 5.64 37.72
C ILE A 291 18.27 4.26 37.47
N ASP A 292 19.36 4.23 36.73
CA ASP A 292 20.10 2.97 36.49
C ASP A 292 20.86 2.56 37.76
N SER A 293 21.18 1.28 37.86
CA SER A 293 21.88 0.63 38.98
C SER A 293 23.22 1.27 39.38
N GLY A 294 23.83 2.07 38.50
CA GLY A 294 25.08 2.80 38.76
C GLY A 294 24.91 4.29 39.11
N LYS A 295 23.68 4.84 39.10
CA LYS A 295 23.42 6.26 39.35
C LYS A 295 22.87 6.50 40.75
N THR A 296 23.24 7.64 41.34
CA THR A 296 22.76 8.01 42.68
C THR A 296 21.51 8.88 42.64
N ALA A 297 21.19 9.44 41.48
CA ALA A 297 20.05 10.31 41.22
C ALA A 297 19.62 10.26 39.74
N GLY A 298 18.50 10.90 39.44
CA GLY A 298 18.11 11.29 38.08
C GLY A 298 17.93 12.80 38.04
N ASP A 299 19.03 13.52 37.83
CA ASP A 299 19.08 14.98 37.82
C ASP A 299 18.50 15.53 36.51
N LEU A 300 17.65 16.54 36.61
CA LEU A 300 17.06 17.25 35.49
C LEU A 300 17.17 18.76 35.71
N ASP A 301 17.70 19.45 34.70
CA ASP A 301 17.80 20.91 34.70
C ASP A 301 16.67 21.54 33.86
N VAL A 302 16.03 22.57 34.39
CA VAL A 302 14.98 23.32 33.69
C VAL A 302 15.49 23.83 32.34
N GLY A 303 14.66 23.65 31.31
CA GLY A 303 14.99 23.99 29.92
C GLY A 303 15.66 22.86 29.15
N ASN A 304 16.21 21.84 29.81
CA ASN A 304 16.59 20.60 29.11
C ASN A 304 15.35 19.94 28.52
N ASN A 305 15.52 19.22 27.42
CA ASN A 305 14.44 18.54 26.75
C ASN A 305 14.90 17.23 26.11
N PHE A 306 13.92 16.42 25.75
CA PHE A 306 14.10 15.27 24.86
C PHE A 306 12.93 15.17 23.89
N GLU A 307 13.19 14.60 22.72
CA GLU A 307 12.23 14.49 21.63
C GLU A 307 11.86 13.04 21.36
N ILE A 308 10.62 12.83 20.95
CA ILE A 308 10.07 11.55 20.54
C ILE A 308 9.38 11.77 19.19
N LYS A 309 9.93 11.17 18.13
CA LYS A 309 9.24 11.10 16.84
C LYS A 309 8.22 9.97 16.82
N ALA A 310 6.97 10.32 16.53
CA ALA A 310 5.84 9.42 16.45
C ALA A 310 5.30 9.39 15.01
N TRP A 311 4.91 8.20 14.56
CA TRP A 311 4.60 7.92 13.16
C TRP A 311 3.18 7.37 13.06
N ALA A 312 2.33 8.03 12.27
CA ALA A 312 0.93 7.62 12.08
C ALA A 312 0.83 6.33 11.27
N ASP A 313 1.68 6.25 10.26
CA ASP A 313 1.94 5.13 9.37
C ASP A 313 3.47 4.98 9.20
N THR A 314 3.90 3.97 8.43
CA THR A 314 5.33 3.71 8.18
C THR A 314 5.68 3.70 6.69
N ASP A 315 4.75 4.17 5.86
CA ASP A 315 4.79 4.27 4.41
C ASP A 315 4.31 5.64 3.91
#